data_AF-A0A1C4VEJ3-F1
#
_entry.id   AF-A0A1C4VEJ3-F1
#
_cell.length_a   1.000
_cell.length_b   1.000
_cell.length_c   1.000
_cell.angle_alpha   90.00
_cell.angle_beta   90.00
_cell.angle_gamma   90.00
#
_symmetry.space_group_name_H-M   'P 1'
#
loop_
_entity.id
_entity.type
_entity.pdbx_description
1 polymer ?
#
loop_
_entity_poly.entity_id
_entity_poly.type
_entity_poly.pdbx_seq_one_letter_code
_entity_poly.pdbx_strand_id
1 'polypeptide(L)'
;MGTSSWKGHVNGILYGIQFDRALDDTVVTRVADGVVGGLYPGDRAETLDALDQALRYSGPLNDQAETHHSEENIRAFLGRLSTALAARG
;
A
#
# COMPACT_ATOMS: atom_id res chain seq x y z
N MET A 1 1.63 2.02 -21.06
CA MET A 1 2.10 1.27 -19.87
C MET A 1 1.62 2.06 -18.65
N GLY A 2 0.42 1.79 -18.14
CA GLY A 2 -0.23 2.73 -17.20
C GLY A 2 -0.89 2.11 -15.96
N THR A 3 -1.16 0.81 -15.97
CA THR A 3 -1.82 0.12 -14.84
C THR A 3 -0.96 -0.96 -14.20
N SER A 4 0.02 -1.48 -14.95
CA SER A 4 0.89 -2.58 -14.53
C SER A 4 1.87 -2.17 -13.42
N SER A 5 2.29 -0.90 -13.39
CA SER A 5 3.33 -0.45 -12.45
C SER A 5 2.78 -0.23 -11.04
N TRP A 6 1.71 0.56 -10.91
CA TRP A 6 1.13 0.88 -9.59
C TRP A 6 0.50 -0.35 -8.93
N LYS A 7 -0.17 -1.23 -9.71
CA LYS A 7 -0.71 -2.48 -9.17
C LYS A 7 0.38 -3.39 -8.61
N GLY A 8 1.55 -3.46 -9.26
CA GLY A 8 2.69 -4.23 -8.76
C GLY A 8 3.18 -3.70 -7.40
N HIS A 9 3.27 -2.38 -7.25
CA HIS A 9 3.67 -1.74 -5.98
C HIS A 9 2.66 -2.01 -4.87
N VAL A 10 1.37 -1.80 -5.14
CA VAL A 10 0.30 -2.05 -4.18
C VAL A 10 0.26 -3.52 -3.80
N ASN A 11 0.37 -4.44 -4.76
CA ASN A 11 0.42 -5.87 -4.48
C ASN A 11 1.60 -6.24 -3.58
N GLY A 12 2.79 -5.69 -3.82
CA GLY A 12 3.95 -5.89 -2.94
C GLY A 12 3.68 -5.48 -1.49
N ILE A 13 2.97 -4.36 -1.30
CA ILE A 13 2.51 -3.90 0.02
C ILE A 13 1.48 -4.87 0.62
N LEU A 14 0.47 -5.29 -0.16
CA LEU A 14 -0.57 -6.22 0.29
C LEU A 14 0.01 -7.58 0.70
N TYR A 15 0.98 -8.11 -0.06
CA TYR A 15 1.73 -9.31 0.31
C TYR A 15 2.47 -9.13 1.64
N GLY A 16 3.06 -7.96 1.87
CA GLY A 16 3.78 -7.66 3.11
C GLY A 16 2.89 -7.54 4.36
N ILE A 17 1.57 -7.39 4.20
CA ILE A 17 0.61 -7.25 5.30
C ILE A 17 -0.40 -8.40 5.41
N GLN A 18 -0.34 -9.39 4.52
CA GLN A 18 -1.34 -10.45 4.43
C GLN A 18 -1.49 -11.29 5.71
N PHE A 19 -0.44 -11.34 6.54
CA PHE A 19 -0.42 -12.07 7.81
C PHE A 19 -0.75 -11.19 9.01
N ASP A 20 -0.86 -9.87 8.83
CA ASP A 20 -1.28 -8.98 9.90
C ASP A 20 -2.77 -9.17 10.16
N ARG A 21 -3.13 -9.36 11.43
CA ARG A 21 -4.53 -9.57 11.81
C ARG A 21 -5.35 -8.29 11.71
N ALA A 22 -4.72 -7.13 11.92
CA ALA A 22 -5.33 -5.82 11.86
C ALA A 22 -4.41 -4.85 11.12
N LEU A 23 -4.99 -3.96 10.32
CA LEU A 23 -4.27 -2.91 9.61
C LEU A 23 -4.29 -1.62 10.44
N ASP A 24 -3.69 -1.66 11.61
CA ASP A 24 -3.61 -0.52 12.54
C ASP A 24 -2.41 0.40 12.26
N ASP A 25 -2.28 1.46 13.07
CA ASP A 25 -1.23 2.47 12.88
C ASP A 25 0.20 1.92 13.08
N THR A 26 0.35 0.80 13.80
CA THR A 26 1.64 0.11 13.94
C THR A 26 2.04 -0.49 12.60
N VAL A 27 1.10 -1.15 11.91
CA VAL A 27 1.34 -1.71 10.57
C VAL A 27 1.61 -0.61 9.57
N VAL A 28 0.83 0.49 9.61
CA VAL A 28 1.06 1.67 8.75
C VAL A 28 2.48 2.22 8.93
N THR A 29 2.91 2.42 10.17
CA THR A 29 4.26 2.94 10.49
C THR A 29 5.34 1.99 10.00
N ARG A 30 5.20 0.68 10.28
CA ARG A 30 6.15 -0.36 9.86
C ARG A 30 6.31 -0.40 8.34
N VAL A 31 5.20 -0.34 7.60
CA VAL A 31 5.22 -0.34 6.13
C VAL A 31 5.82 0.94 5.59
N ALA A 32 5.46 2.10 6.15
CA ALA A 32 6.03 3.39 5.74
C ALA A 32 7.55 3.43 5.94
N ASP A 33 8.04 2.96 7.09
CA ASP A 33 9.48 2.87 7.37
C ASP A 33 10.16 1.84 6.46
N GLY A 34 9.49 0.73 6.15
CA GLY A 34 9.97 -0.27 5.20
C GLY A 34 10.09 0.27 3.78
N VAL A 35 9.14 1.09 3.32
CA VAL A 35 9.21 1.76 2.02
C VAL A 35 10.41 2.70 1.97
N VAL A 36 10.59 3.55 2.99
CA VAL A 36 11.76 4.44 3.08
C VAL A 36 13.07 3.65 3.19
N GLY A 37 13.04 2.50 3.85
CA GLY A 37 14.18 1.58 3.98
C GLY A 37 14.44 0.68 2.77
N GLY A 38 13.66 0.79 1.68
CA GLY A 38 13.84 -0.02 0.47
C GLY A 38 13.45 -1.50 0.61
N LEU A 39 12.60 -1.84 1.59
CA LEU A 39 12.06 -3.19 1.79
C LEU A 39 10.89 -3.51 0.86
N TYR A 40 10.33 -2.51 0.19
CA TYR A 40 9.25 -2.63 -0.78
C TYR A 40 9.74 -2.19 -2.17
N PRO A 41 9.04 -2.62 -3.25
CA PRO A 41 9.34 -2.14 -4.59
C PRO A 41 9.14 -0.62 -4.69
N GLY A 42 10.07 0.05 -5.37
CA GLY A 42 10.03 1.47 -5.63
C GLY A 42 10.50 2.33 -4.45
N ASP A 43 10.82 3.59 -4.73
CA ASP A 43 11.13 4.57 -3.70
C ASP A 43 9.86 5.19 -3.08
N ARG A 44 10.06 6.10 -2.12
CA ARG A 44 8.95 6.82 -1.46
C ARG A 44 8.04 7.55 -2.44
N ALA A 45 8.60 8.22 -3.45
CA ALA A 45 7.84 9.01 -4.41
C ALA A 45 7.06 8.11 -5.37
N GLU A 46 7.69 7.03 -5.86
CA GLU A 46 7.03 6.01 -6.67
C GLU A 46 5.89 5.33 -5.90
N THR A 47 6.11 5.03 -4.62
CA THR A 47 5.07 4.45 -3.75
C THR A 47 3.91 5.42 -3.54
N LEU A 48 4.18 6.71 -3.28
CA LEU A 48 3.13 7.72 -3.13
C LEU A 48 2.27 7.86 -4.39
N ASP A 49 2.90 7.87 -5.57
CA ASP A 49 2.18 7.90 -6.85
C ASP A 49 1.32 6.64 -7.04
N ALA A 50 1.86 5.47 -6.73
CA ALA A 50 1.12 4.22 -6.81
C ALA A 50 -0.09 4.19 -5.86
N LEU A 51 0.05 4.71 -4.64
CA LEU A 51 -1.04 4.81 -3.67
C LEU A 51 -2.13 5.78 -4.13
N ASP A 52 -1.77 6.93 -4.71
CA ASP A 52 -2.74 7.88 -5.27
C ASP A 52 -3.56 7.25 -6.41
N GLN A 53 -2.89 6.53 -7.33
CA GLN A 53 -3.57 5.81 -8.40
C GLN A 53 -4.50 4.71 -7.87
N ALA A 54 -4.07 3.97 -6.86
CA ALA A 54 -4.86 2.90 -6.23
C ALA A 54 -6.12 3.43 -5.53
N LEU A 55 -6.01 4.56 -4.82
CA LEU A 55 -7.13 5.18 -4.12
C LEU A 55 -8.18 5.74 -5.09
N ARG A 56 -7.78 6.15 -6.29
CA ARG A 56 -8.68 6.60 -7.36
C ARG A 56 -9.29 5.46 -8.18
N TYR A 57 -8.69 4.27 -8.14
CA TYR A 57 -9.17 3.10 -8.87
C TYR A 57 -10.43 2.53 -8.21
N SER A 58 -11.50 2.39 -8.99
CA SER A 58 -12.82 1.92 -8.54
C SER A 58 -13.01 0.40 -8.54
N GLY A 59 -12.03 -0.36 -9.08
CA GLY A 59 -12.06 -1.82 -9.07
C GLY A 59 -11.36 -2.43 -7.85
N PRO A 60 -11.40 -3.76 -7.72
CA PRO A 60 -10.79 -4.46 -6.60
C PRO A 60 -9.27 -4.25 -6.57
N LEU A 61 -8.75 -3.98 -5.38
CA LEU A 61 -7.31 -3.79 -5.13
C LEU A 61 -6.59 -5.07 -4.72
N ASN A 62 -7.35 -6.05 -4.22
CA ASN A 62 -6.85 -7.35 -3.78
C ASN A 62 -7.06 -8.45 -4.84
N ASP A 63 -7.14 -8.09 -6.12
CA ASP A 63 -7.42 -9.04 -7.19
C ASP A 63 -6.32 -10.10 -7.37
N GLN A 64 -5.11 -9.83 -6.85
CA GLN A 64 -3.95 -10.71 -6.96
C GLN A 64 -3.42 -11.23 -5.61
N ALA A 65 -3.84 -10.63 -4.50
CA ALA A 65 -3.37 -10.98 -3.17
C ALA A 65 -4.53 -11.59 -2.35
N GLU A 66 -4.38 -12.85 -1.94
CA GLU A 66 -5.29 -13.48 -0.99
C GLU A 66 -5.06 -12.88 0.40
N THR A 67 -5.74 -11.76 0.68
CA THR A 67 -5.74 -11.11 1.99
C THR A 67 -7.05 -11.36 2.70
N HIS A 68 -7.01 -11.58 4.01
CA HIS A 68 -8.20 -11.72 4.84
C HIS A 68 -8.89 -10.37 5.11
N HIS A 69 -8.32 -9.26 4.65
CA HIS A 69 -8.87 -7.93 4.81
C HIS A 69 -9.89 -7.61 3.71
N SER A 70 -11.01 -7.02 4.13
CA SER A 70 -11.99 -6.43 3.23
C SER A 70 -11.39 -5.27 2.43
N GLU A 71 -11.94 -5.01 1.24
CA GLU A 71 -11.46 -3.92 0.38
C GLU A 71 -11.53 -2.55 1.08
N GLU A 72 -12.54 -2.30 1.90
CA GLU A 72 -12.66 -1.09 2.71
C GLU A 72 -11.44 -0.90 3.65
N ASN A 73 -11.06 -1.96 4.36
CA ASN A 73 -9.92 -1.94 5.28
C ASN A 73 -8.61 -1.69 4.52
N ILE A 74 -8.47 -2.28 3.34
CA ILE A 74 -7.32 -2.07 2.47
C ILE A 74 -7.26 -0.61 2.03
N ARG A 75 -8.34 -0.03 1.51
CA ARG A 75 -8.38 1.38 1.08
C ARG A 75 -8.08 2.33 2.23
N ALA A 76 -8.67 2.08 3.41
CA ALA A 76 -8.40 2.86 4.61
C ALA A 76 -6.93 2.75 5.07
N PHE A 77 -6.33 1.57 4.93
CA PHE A 77 -4.91 1.37 5.18
C PHE A 77 -4.03 2.14 4.18
N LEU A 78 -4.29 2.03 2.86
CA LEU A 78 -3.52 2.73 1.83
C LEU A 78 -3.60 4.26 1.99
N GLY A 79 -4.76 4.79 2.38
CA GLY A 79 -4.92 6.22 2.67
C GLY A 79 -4.07 6.69 3.86
N ARG A 80 -4.05 5.91 4.95
CA ARG A 80 -3.19 6.18 6.11
C ARG A 80 -1.71 6.06 5.75
N LEU A 81 -1.34 5.05 4.96
CA LEU A 81 0.03 4.87 4.47
C LEU A 81 0.50 6.05 3.61
N SER A 82 -0.35 6.54 2.70
CA SER A 82 -0.03 7.72 1.87
C SER A 82 0.24 8.95 2.74
N THR A 83 -0.60 9.18 3.76
CA THR A 83 -0.41 10.28 4.73
C THR A 83 0.90 10.11 5.51
N ALA A 84 1.20 8.89 5.96
CA ALA A 84 2.39 8.56 6.72
C ALA A 84 3.69 8.75 5.90
N LEU A 85 3.68 8.42 4.61
CA LEU A 85 4.80 8.61 3.69
C LEU A 85 5.00 10.08 3.31
N ALA A 86 3.91 10.84 3.16
CA ALA A 86 3.97 12.27 2.90
C ALA A 86 4.61 13.04 4.08
N ALA A 87 4.34 12.60 5.32
CA ALA A 87 4.90 13.20 6.54
C ALA A 87 6.39 12.87 6.79
N ARG A 88 6.96 11.89 6.08
CA ARG A 88 8.38 11.47 6.17
C ARG A 88 9.27 12.19 5.14
N GLY A 89 8.82 13.33 4.62
CA GLY A 89 9.49 14.14 3.59
C GLY A 89 10.43 15.19 4.15
#